data_AF-A0A9D5WGX7-F1
#
_entry.id   AF-A0A9D5WGX7-F1
#
_cell.length_a   1.000
_cell.length_b   1.000
_cell.length_c   1.000
_cell.angle_alpha   90.00
_cell.angle_beta   90.00
_cell.angle_gamma   90.00
#
_symmetry.space_group_name_H-M   'P 1'
#
loop_
_entity.id
_entity.type
_entity.pdbx_description
1 polymer ?
#
loop_
_entity_poly.entity_id
_entity_poly.type
_entity_poly.pdbx_seq_one_letter_code
_entity_poly.pdbx_strand_id
1 'polypeptide(L)'
;MEYKRFDKDIVVRIDKGEEILEKIKEVAIRENIKLATVTALGATNEFTVGVFKTEEKKYYSNSFQGDFEIVSLTGSINTMNDEFYTHIHMSAGDEKGNVFGGHLNKAIVSATCEMFIHVIEGKVDRELSKDIGLNLFKF
;
A
#
# COMPACT_ATOMS: atom_id res chain seq x y z
N MET A 1 9.45 -2.84 12.92
CA MET A 1 9.13 -1.49 12.44
C MET A 1 9.42 -0.46 13.51
N GLU A 2 9.94 0.69 13.11
CA GLU A 2 9.99 1.94 13.89
C GLU A 2 9.33 3.07 13.12
N TYR A 3 8.74 4.06 13.80
CA TYR A 3 8.24 5.25 13.12
C TYR A 3 8.31 6.49 14.00
N LYS A 4 8.26 7.67 13.37
CA LYS A 4 8.18 8.96 14.05
C LYS A 4 7.27 9.92 13.29
N ARG A 5 6.49 10.68 14.04
CA ARG A 5 5.63 11.75 13.51
C ARG A 5 6.33 13.11 13.54
N PHE A 6 6.13 13.87 12.49
CA PHE A 6 6.59 15.23 12.25
C PHE A 6 5.39 16.05 11.75
N ASP A 7 4.60 16.61 12.67
CA ASP A 7 3.35 17.31 12.35
C ASP A 7 2.37 16.43 11.52
N LYS A 8 2.20 16.75 10.24
CA LYS A 8 1.33 16.02 9.30
C LYS A 8 2.02 14.82 8.65
N ASP A 9 3.34 14.75 8.72
CA ASP A 9 4.12 13.68 8.11
C ASP A 9 4.49 12.61 9.15
N ILE A 10 4.39 11.34 8.76
CA ILE A 10 4.85 10.20 9.55
C ILE A 10 5.88 9.45 8.70
N VAL A 11 7.08 9.30 9.25
CA VAL A 11 8.17 8.54 8.62
C VAL A 11 8.26 7.19 9.30
N VAL A 12 8.18 6.13 8.52
CA VAL A 12 8.12 4.74 8.98
C VAL A 12 9.28 3.96 8.35
N ARG A 13 10.03 3.23 9.18
CA ARG A 13 10.97 2.19 8.75
C ARG A 13 10.33 0.84 9.03
N ILE A 14 10.01 0.11 7.97
CA ILE A 14 9.56 -1.29 8.06
C ILE A 14 10.80 -2.18 7.97
N ASP A 15 10.92 -3.11 8.92
CA ASP A 15 12.09 -3.95 9.08
C ASP A 15 11.97 -5.25 8.27
N LYS A 16 13.10 -5.89 8.01
CA LYS A 16 13.18 -7.20 7.37
C LYS A 16 12.20 -8.22 7.98
N GLY A 17 11.46 -8.90 7.12
CA GLY A 17 10.51 -9.96 7.47
C GLY A 17 9.11 -9.45 7.80
N GLU A 18 8.88 -8.14 7.84
CA GLU A 18 7.55 -7.57 8.05
C GLU A 18 6.79 -7.40 6.72
N GLU A 19 5.46 -7.53 6.78
CA GLU A 19 4.56 -7.31 5.63
C GLU A 19 4.10 -5.86 5.56
N ILE A 20 4.18 -5.25 4.38
CA ILE A 20 3.98 -3.80 4.21
C ILE A 20 2.56 -3.34 4.54
N LEU A 21 1.52 -4.02 4.04
CA LEU A 21 0.12 -3.60 4.24
C LEU A 21 -0.30 -3.74 5.71
N GLU A 22 0.16 -4.77 6.40
CA GLU A 22 -0.02 -4.98 7.84
C GLU A 22 0.57 -3.82 8.63
N LYS A 23 1.78 -3.36 8.27
CA LYS A 23 2.47 -2.26 8.97
C LYS A 23 1.83 -0.91 8.66
N ILE A 24 1.33 -0.69 7.45
CA ILE A 24 0.49 0.48 7.13
C ILE A 24 -0.75 0.50 8.04
N LYS A 25 -1.45 -0.65 8.17
CA LYS A 25 -2.62 -0.77 9.04
C LYS A 25 -2.28 -0.49 10.50
N GLU A 26 -1.17 -1.03 10.98
CA GLU A 26 -0.69 -0.85 12.35
C GLU A 26 -0.45 0.64 12.67
N VAL A 27 0.26 1.37 11.80
CA VAL A 27 0.50 2.81 11.95
C VAL A 27 -0.82 3.59 11.85
N ALA A 28 -1.66 3.28 10.87
CA ALA A 28 -2.93 3.98 10.67
C ALA A 28 -3.87 3.86 11.87
N ILE A 29 -3.96 2.68 12.50
CA ILE A 29 -4.77 2.46 13.70
C ILE A 29 -4.17 3.20 14.90
N ARG A 30 -2.85 3.08 15.13
CA ARG A 30 -2.17 3.74 16.26
C ARG A 30 -2.29 5.26 16.22
N GLU A 31 -2.17 5.85 15.04
CA GLU A 31 -2.23 7.30 14.82
C GLU A 31 -3.65 7.81 14.51
N ASN A 32 -4.66 6.92 14.53
CA ASN A 32 -6.05 7.21 14.20
C ASN A 32 -6.22 7.96 12.85
N ILE A 33 -5.49 7.51 11.83
CA ILE A 33 -5.49 8.13 10.49
C ILE A 33 -6.80 7.80 9.78
N LYS A 34 -7.50 8.83 9.30
CA LYS A 34 -8.73 8.69 8.50
C LYS A 34 -8.55 9.06 7.03
N LEU A 35 -7.48 9.77 6.70
CA LEU A 35 -7.10 10.13 5.35
C LEU A 35 -5.60 10.43 5.29
N ALA A 36 -4.88 9.79 4.38
CA ALA A 36 -3.46 10.10 4.13
C ALA A 36 -3.04 9.64 2.73
N THR A 37 -1.99 10.26 2.19
CA THR A 37 -1.22 9.68 1.09
C THR A 37 -0.06 8.86 1.64
N VAL A 38 0.36 7.84 0.89
CA VAL A 38 1.47 6.96 1.24
C VAL A 38 2.43 6.89 0.06
N THR A 39 3.72 7.08 0.31
CA THR A 39 4.81 6.80 -0.63
C THR A 39 5.89 6.00 0.06
N ALA A 40 6.55 5.08 -0.66
CA ALA A 40 7.67 4.34 -0.09
C ALA A 40 8.64 3.84 -1.16
N LEU A 41 9.85 3.48 -0.70
CA LEU A 41 10.89 2.78 -1.44
C LEU A 41 11.57 1.77 -0.51
N GLY A 42 12.39 0.87 -1.05
CA GLY A 42 13.12 -0.11 -0.25
C GLY A 42 13.30 -1.43 -1.00
N ALA A 43 13.37 -2.55 -0.29
CA ALA A 43 13.58 -3.87 -0.88
C ALA A 43 12.58 -4.92 -0.38
N THR A 44 12.15 -5.81 -1.28
CA THR A 44 11.24 -6.92 -1.00
C THR A 44 11.79 -8.22 -1.58
N ASN A 45 11.46 -9.36 -0.96
CA ASN A 45 11.81 -10.68 -1.48
C ASN A 45 10.62 -11.57 -1.86
N GLU A 46 9.41 -11.12 -1.54
CA GLU A 46 8.17 -11.80 -1.88
C GLU A 46 7.08 -10.74 -2.01
N PHE A 47 6.46 -10.63 -3.18
CA PHE A 47 5.32 -9.74 -3.36
C PHE A 47 4.28 -10.29 -4.33
N THR A 48 3.03 -9.87 -4.13
CA THR A 48 1.90 -10.19 -5.01
C THR A 48 1.25 -8.90 -5.45
N VAL A 49 1.16 -8.71 -6.76
CA VAL A 49 0.43 -7.58 -7.38
C VAL A 49 -0.65 -8.08 -8.31
N GLY A 50 -1.72 -7.32 -8.48
CA GLY A 50 -2.84 -7.69 -9.32
C GLY A 50 -3.39 -6.58 -10.20
N VAL A 51 -4.21 -7.00 -11.17
CA VAL A 51 -4.98 -6.13 -12.05
C VAL A 51 -6.43 -6.58 -12.02
N PHE A 52 -7.34 -5.62 -11.85
CA PHE A 52 -8.76 -5.85 -11.98
C PHE A 52 -9.19 -5.72 -13.44
N LYS A 53 -9.77 -6.78 -14.00
CA LYS A 53 -10.45 -6.69 -15.30
C LYS A 53 -11.89 -6.26 -15.09
N THR A 54 -12.22 -5.07 -15.54
CA THR A 54 -13.52 -4.43 -15.35
C THR A 54 -14.67 -5.16 -16.06
N GLU A 55 -14.43 -5.68 -17.27
CA GLU A 55 -15.44 -6.45 -18.03
C GLU A 55 -15.86 -7.73 -17.30
N GLU A 56 -14.87 -8.45 -16.75
CA GLU A 56 -15.08 -9.73 -16.06
C GLU A 56 -15.42 -9.55 -14.58
N LYS A 57 -15.20 -8.34 -14.04
CA LYS A 57 -15.23 -8.01 -12.61
C LYS A 57 -14.37 -8.96 -11.76
N LYS A 58 -13.18 -9.30 -12.25
CA LYS A 58 -12.26 -10.28 -11.63
C LYS A 58 -10.85 -9.72 -11.45
N TYR A 59 -10.21 -10.08 -10.34
CA TYR A 59 -8.80 -9.80 -10.07
C TYR A 59 -7.91 -10.94 -10.57
N TYR A 60 -6.84 -10.57 -11.27
CA TYR A 60 -5.76 -11.46 -11.66
C TYR A 60 -4.49 -11.04 -10.96
N SER A 61 -3.84 -11.96 -10.26
CA SER A 61 -2.66 -11.68 -9.45
C SER A 61 -1.45 -12.42 -9.98
N ASN A 62 -0.28 -11.78 -9.87
CA ASN A 62 1.02 -12.37 -10.11
C ASN A 62 1.84 -12.29 -8.82
N SER A 63 2.47 -13.40 -8.46
CA SER A 63 3.36 -13.48 -7.29
C SER A 63 4.80 -13.63 -7.76
N PHE A 64 5.70 -12.95 -7.08
CA PHE A 64 7.13 -12.90 -7.38
C PHE A 64 7.92 -13.24 -6.13
N GLN A 65 9.00 -14.00 -6.30
CA GLN A 65 9.97 -14.35 -5.27
C GLN A 65 11.39 -14.19 -5.84
N GLY A 66 12.32 -13.70 -5.03
CA GLY A 66 13.67 -13.31 -5.46
C GLY A 66 14.04 -11.96 -4.87
N ASP A 67 15.18 -11.38 -5.21
CA ASP A 67 15.58 -10.08 -4.67
C ASP A 67 15.05 -8.95 -5.58
N PHE A 68 14.22 -8.07 -5.02
CA PHE A 68 13.66 -6.93 -5.75
C PHE A 68 13.81 -5.62 -4.99
N GLU A 69 14.07 -4.55 -5.73
CA GLU A 69 13.98 -3.18 -5.24
C GLU A 69 12.56 -2.63 -5.46
N ILE A 70 11.92 -2.12 -4.42
CA ILE A 70 10.68 -1.33 -4.48
C ILE A 70 11.03 0.03 -5.10
N VAL A 71 10.93 0.11 -6.42
CA VAL A 71 11.22 1.32 -7.19
C VAL A 71 10.10 2.36 -7.12
N SER A 72 8.88 1.93 -6.76
CA SER A 72 7.76 2.84 -6.49
C SER A 72 6.68 2.13 -5.66
N LEU A 73 6.29 2.73 -4.54
CA LEU A 73 5.06 2.39 -3.83
C LEU A 73 4.28 3.68 -3.62
N THR A 74 3.01 3.70 -4.02
CA THR A 74 2.15 4.88 -3.89
C THR A 74 0.73 4.45 -3.57
N GLY A 75 0.07 5.20 -2.70
CA GLY A 75 -1.35 4.99 -2.46
C GLY A 75 -1.94 5.88 -1.39
N SER A 76 -2.99 5.39 -0.74
CA SER A 76 -3.76 6.16 0.24
C SER A 76 -4.26 5.31 1.39
N ILE A 77 -4.33 5.91 2.58
CA ILE A 77 -5.13 5.45 3.71
C ILE A 77 -6.42 6.26 3.70
N ASN A 78 -7.54 5.59 3.92
CA ASN A 78 -8.89 6.17 3.99
C ASN A 78 -9.76 5.25 4.88
N THR A 79 -11.09 5.35 4.76
CA THR A 79 -11.99 4.43 5.45
C THR A 79 -12.93 3.69 4.50
N MET A 80 -13.53 2.61 5.00
CA MET A 80 -14.74 2.01 4.46
C MET A 80 -15.65 1.63 5.63
N ASN A 81 -16.86 2.17 5.69
CA ASN A 81 -17.75 2.03 6.86
C ASN A 81 -17.06 2.48 8.17
N ASP A 82 -16.36 3.62 8.13
CA ASP A 82 -15.57 4.17 9.25
C ASP A 82 -14.35 3.34 9.73
N GLU A 83 -14.16 2.15 9.18
CA GLU A 83 -13.02 1.26 9.46
C GLU A 83 -11.83 1.54 8.52
N PHE A 84 -10.63 1.16 8.95
CA PHE A 84 -9.41 1.32 8.16
C PHE A 84 -9.54 0.70 6.76
N TYR A 85 -9.17 1.47 5.74
CA TYR A 85 -9.02 1.00 4.39
C TYR A 85 -7.74 1.58 3.78
N THR A 86 -7.03 0.79 2.99
CA THR A 86 -5.86 1.27 2.24
C THR A 86 -5.95 0.84 0.78
N HIS A 87 -5.42 1.67 -0.11
CA HIS A 87 -5.31 1.37 -1.53
C HIS A 87 -3.89 1.70 -1.97
N ILE A 88 -3.07 0.68 -2.22
CA ILE A 88 -1.65 0.79 -2.55
C ILE A 88 -1.37 0.14 -3.89
N HIS A 89 -0.62 0.83 -4.73
CA HIS A 89 0.02 0.25 -5.91
C HIS A 89 1.53 0.20 -5.67
N MET A 90 2.18 -0.81 -6.23
CA MET A 90 3.62 -1.01 -6.10
C MET A 90 4.22 -1.48 -7.43
N SER A 91 5.45 -1.05 -7.68
CA SER A 91 6.34 -1.54 -8.73
C SER A 91 7.66 -1.97 -8.10
N ALA A 92 8.20 -3.12 -8.52
CA ALA A 92 9.46 -3.64 -8.03
C ALA A 92 10.36 -4.13 -9.19
N GLY A 93 11.65 -3.80 -9.11
CA GLY A 93 12.67 -4.09 -10.11
C GLY A 93 13.55 -5.29 -9.72
N ASP A 94 13.78 -6.21 -10.66
CA ASP A 94 14.69 -7.35 -10.47
C ASP A 94 16.16 -7.00 -10.80
N GLU A 95 17.08 -7.96 -10.63
CA GLU A 95 18.51 -7.78 -10.87
C GLU A 95 18.86 -7.50 -12.35
N LYS A 96 17.92 -7.75 -13.27
CA LYS A 96 18.07 -7.50 -14.71
C LYS A 96 17.47 -6.15 -15.13
N GLY A 97 16.87 -5.42 -14.19
CA GLY A 97 16.18 -4.15 -14.44
C GLY A 97 14.77 -4.29 -15.00
N ASN A 98 14.18 -5.49 -14.99
CA ASN A 98 12.77 -5.65 -15.32
C ASN A 98 11.92 -5.13 -14.17
N VAL A 99 10.85 -4.40 -14.47
CA VAL A 99 9.94 -3.84 -13.46
C VAL A 99 8.57 -4.51 -13.56
N PHE A 100 8.10 -5.03 -12.44
CA PHE A 100 6.79 -5.66 -12.31
C PHE A 100 5.94 -4.85 -11.32
N GLY A 101 4.66 -4.64 -11.63
CA GLY A 101 3.82 -3.82 -10.76
C GLY A 101 2.33 -3.98 -10.99
N GLY A 102 1.56 -3.39 -10.09
CA GLY A 102 0.10 -3.42 -10.09
C GLY A 102 -0.48 -3.00 -8.74
N HIS A 103 -1.74 -3.36 -8.50
CA HIS A 103 -2.39 -3.22 -7.21
C HIS A 103 -1.73 -4.18 -6.20
N LEU A 104 -1.24 -3.66 -5.07
CA LEU A 104 -0.48 -4.43 -4.10
C LEU A 104 -1.41 -5.29 -3.22
N ASN A 105 -1.22 -6.60 -3.25
CA ASN A 105 -1.94 -7.55 -2.39
C ASN A 105 -1.11 -8.00 -1.19
N LYS A 106 0.23 -8.05 -1.33
CA LYS A 106 1.18 -8.50 -0.30
C LYS A 106 2.60 -8.07 -0.68
N ALA A 107 3.42 -7.64 0.28
CA ALA A 107 4.88 -7.54 0.09
C ALA A 107 5.64 -7.75 1.42
N ILE A 108 6.61 -8.67 1.42
CA ILE A 108 7.51 -8.92 2.56
C ILE A 108 8.83 -8.17 2.35
N VAL A 109 9.23 -7.38 3.35
CA VAL A 109 10.47 -6.61 3.30
C VAL A 109 11.69 -7.53 3.43
N SER A 110 12.67 -7.40 2.53
CA SER A 110 13.89 -8.21 2.53
C SER A 110 15.07 -7.54 3.23
N ALA A 111 15.12 -6.20 3.20
CA ALA A 111 16.13 -5.39 3.89
C ALA A 111 15.47 -4.27 4.71
N THR A 112 14.89 -3.27 4.04
CA THR A 112 14.10 -2.21 4.67
C THR A 112 13.05 -1.68 3.69
N CYS A 113 11.98 -1.08 4.21
CA CYS A 113 11.09 -0.22 3.44
C CYS A 113 10.95 1.12 4.18
N GLU A 114 11.36 2.19 3.50
CA GLU A 114 11.29 3.57 3.98
C GLU A 114 10.02 4.19 3.44
N MET A 115 9.09 4.48 4.35
CA MET A 115 7.74 4.93 4.01
C MET A 115 7.45 6.29 4.61
N PHE A 116 6.80 7.12 3.80
CA PHE A 116 6.35 8.46 4.13
C PHE A 116 4.83 8.49 4.02
N ILE A 117 4.17 8.84 5.12
CA ILE A 117 2.72 8.98 5.20
C ILE A 117 2.42 10.45 5.45
N HIS A 118 1.72 11.10 4.53
CA HIS A 118 1.27 12.48 4.69
C HIS A 118 -0.21 12.49 5.08
N VAL A 119 -0.48 12.84 6.35
CA VAL A 119 -1.82 12.88 6.92
C VAL A 119 -2.58 14.10 6.43
N ILE A 120 -3.78 13.87 5.92
CA ILE A 120 -4.69 14.93 5.48
C ILE A 120 -5.79 15.07 6.52
N GLU A 121 -6.02 16.28 7.01
CA GLU A 121 -7.12 16.56 7.94
C GLU A 121 -8.47 16.31 7.25
N GLY A 122 -9.31 15.48 7.86
CA GLY A 122 -10.63 15.12 7.35
C GLY A 122 -10.79 13.61 7.17
N LYS A 123 -11.79 13.24 6.37
CA LYS A 123 -12.16 11.86 6.07
C LYS A 123 -12.65 11.79 4.63
N VAL A 124 -12.22 10.77 3.91
CA VAL A 124 -12.87 10.30 2.68
C VAL A 124 -13.16 8.83 2.91
N ASP A 125 -14.43 8.45 2.77
CA ASP A 125 -14.86 7.07 2.96
C ASP A 125 -14.83 6.32 1.63
N ARG A 126 -15.23 5.05 1.64
CA ARG A 126 -15.48 4.27 0.43
C ARG A 126 -16.84 3.62 0.42
N GLU A 127 -17.38 3.49 -0.78
CA GLU A 127 -18.58 2.69 -1.03
C GLU A 127 -18.43 1.83 -2.28
N LEU A 128 -19.07 0.65 -2.26
CA LEU A 128 -19.07 -0.26 -3.39
C LEU A 128 -19.92 0.31 -4.53
N SER A 129 -19.31 0.58 -5.67
CA SER A 129 -20.03 0.81 -6.92
C SER A 129 -20.44 -0.53 -7.53
N LYS A 130 -21.75 -0.80 -7.62
CA LYS A 130 -22.26 -2.04 -8.24
C LYS A 130 -21.99 -2.10 -9.74
N ASP A 131 -21.98 -0.93 -10.39
CA ASP A 131 -21.71 -0.81 -11.81
C ASP A 131 -20.26 -1.20 -12.12
N ILE A 132 -19.30 -0.59 -11.41
CA ILE A 132 -17.87 -0.80 -11.62
C ILE A 132 -17.35 -2.08 -10.92
N GLY A 133 -17.99 -2.50 -9.82
CA GLY A 133 -17.58 -3.65 -9.02
C GLY A 133 -16.40 -3.36 -8.08
N LEU A 134 -16.11 -2.08 -7.79
CA LEU A 134 -15.00 -1.65 -6.94
C LEU A 134 -15.45 -0.66 -5.86
N ASN A 135 -14.63 -0.53 -4.81
CA ASN A 135 -14.83 0.43 -3.73
C ASN A 135 -14.25 1.78 -4.14
N LEU A 136 -15.12 2.76 -4.37
CA LEU A 136 -14.74 4.09 -4.82
C LEU A 136 -14.76 5.09 -3.66
N PHE A 137 -14.08 6.22 -3.82
CA PHE A 137 -14.16 7.29 -2.84
C PHE A 137 -15.58 7.84 -2.71
N LYS A 138 -15.94 8.14 -1.46
CA LYS A 138 -17.15 8.82 -1.04
C LYS A 138 -16.75 10.03 -0.21
N PHE A 139 -17.09 11.21 -0.72
CA PHE A 139 -16.84 12.50 -0.07
C PHE A 139 -18.00 12.88 0.86
#